data_AF-A0A2N6QUB5-F1
#
_entry.id   AF-A0A2N6QUB5-F1
#
_cell.length_a   1.000
_cell.length_b   1.000
_cell.length_c   1.000
_cell.angle_alpha   90.00
_cell.angle_beta   90.00
_cell.angle_gamma   90.00
#
_symmetry.space_group_name_H-M   'P 1'
#
loop_
_entity.id
_entity.type
_entity.pdbx_description
1 polymer ?
#
loop_
_entity_poly.entity_id
_entity_poly.type
_entity_poly.pdbx_seq_one_letter_code
_entity_poly.pdbx_strand_id
1 'polypeptide(L)'
;MALIVQLIRRGVVVRLIHAKETGKNFREDFDKYPVLYDRLERVLCSRVHFKILVFDGKEVYIGSANLTNCANAEIIVQTQSHNFYRIFSIFL
;
A
#
# COMPACT_ATOMS: atom_id res chain seq x y z
N MET A 1 9.97 -3.39 -5.53
CA MET A 1 8.62 -3.99 -5.45
C MET A 1 8.62 -5.48 -5.11
N ALA A 2 9.78 -6.16 -5.10
CA ALA A 2 9.85 -7.62 -4.97
C ALA A 2 9.13 -8.25 -3.76
N LEU A 3 9.18 -7.65 -2.58
CA LEU A 3 8.50 -8.19 -1.39
C LEU A 3 6.97 -8.21 -1.55
N ILE A 4 6.40 -7.09 -2.03
CA ILE A 4 4.95 -6.99 -2.30
C ILE A 4 4.53 -8.04 -3.34
N VAL A 5 5.34 -8.25 -4.37
CA VAL A 5 5.12 -9.28 -5.39
C VAL A 5 5.10 -10.68 -4.76
N GLN A 6 6.04 -10.98 -3.86
CA GLN A 6 6.07 -12.27 -3.18
C GLN A 6 4.83 -12.49 -2.31
N LEU A 7 4.37 -11.46 -1.59
CA LEU A 7 3.17 -11.52 -0.77
C LEU A 7 1.92 -11.76 -1.64
N ILE A 8 1.76 -11.00 -2.72
CA ILE A 8 0.65 -11.16 -3.67
C ILE A 8 0.65 -12.56 -4.31
N ARG A 9 1.82 -13.10 -4.66
CA ARG A 9 1.95 -14.47 -5.19
C ARG A 9 1.57 -15.54 -4.17
N ARG A 10 1.75 -15.27 -2.87
CA ARG A 10 1.29 -16.13 -1.77
C ARG A 10 -0.20 -15.97 -1.45
N GLY A 11 -0.94 -15.15 -2.22
CA GLY A 11 -2.37 -14.90 -2.01
C GLY A 11 -2.66 -13.83 -0.95
N VAL A 12 -1.65 -13.07 -0.52
CA VAL A 12 -1.85 -11.94 0.38
C VAL A 12 -2.43 -10.77 -0.42
N VAL A 13 -3.58 -10.26 0.03
CA VAL A 13 -4.14 -9.01 -0.51
C VAL A 13 -3.28 -7.86 -0.01
N VAL A 14 -2.88 -6.97 -0.91
CA VAL A 14 -2.11 -5.78 -0.57
C VAL A 14 -2.85 -4.58 -1.14
N ARG A 15 -3.02 -3.57 -0.30
CA ARG A 15 -3.62 -2.29 -0.65
C ARG A 15 -2.59 -1.19 -0.44
N LEU A 16 -2.63 -0.18 -1.28
CA LEU A 16 -1.71 0.94 -1.24
C LEU A 16 -2.51 2.23 -1.33
N ILE A 17 -2.38 3.08 -0.31
CA ILE A 17 -2.93 4.43 -0.35
C ILE A 17 -1.75 5.38 -0.56
N HIS A 18 -1.92 6.41 -1.36
CA HIS A 18 -0.85 7.36 -1.59
C HIS A 18 -1.38 8.77 -1.82
N ALA A 19 -0.62 9.77 -1.38
CA ALA A 19 -1.04 11.17 -1.44
C ALA A 19 -0.85 11.79 -2.83
N LYS A 20 0.11 11.27 -3.60
CA LYS A 20 0.50 11.79 -4.91
C LYS A 20 0.83 10.66 -5.86
N GLU A 21 0.77 10.94 -7.15
CA GLU A 21 1.25 10.02 -8.17
C GLU A 21 2.70 9.63 -7.87
N THR A 22 2.97 8.33 -7.95
CA THR A 22 4.28 7.77 -7.62
C THR A 22 5.30 8.16 -8.68
N GLY A 23 6.52 8.51 -8.25
CA GLY A 23 7.59 8.98 -9.15
C GLY A 23 8.08 7.93 -10.15
N LYS A 24 8.88 8.37 -11.14
CA LYS A 24 9.42 7.54 -12.23
C LYS A 24 10.05 6.22 -11.75
N ASN A 25 10.86 6.26 -10.69
CA ASN A 25 11.52 5.06 -10.14
C ASN A 25 10.52 4.02 -9.62
N PHE A 26 9.42 4.45 -9.00
CA PHE A 26 8.37 3.53 -8.58
C PHE A 26 7.73 2.87 -9.80
N ARG A 27 7.39 3.68 -10.82
CA ARG A 27 6.73 3.21 -12.04
C ARG A 27 7.59 2.18 -12.77
N GLU A 28 8.87 2.48 -12.97
CA GLU A 28 9.82 1.55 -13.60
C GLU A 28 10.01 0.25 -12.80
N ASP A 29 9.98 0.30 -11.46
CA ASP A 29 10.05 -0.88 -10.61
C ASP A 29 8.71 -1.66 -10.59
N PHE A 30 7.58 -0.96 -10.67
CA PHE A 30 6.24 -1.54 -10.75
C PHE A 30 6.01 -2.26 -12.08
N ASP A 31 6.40 -1.65 -13.19
CA ASP A 31 6.18 -2.16 -14.55
C ASP A 31 6.97 -3.46 -14.83
N LYS A 32 7.96 -3.79 -14.00
CA LYS A 32 8.67 -5.09 -14.03
C LYS A 32 7.80 -6.27 -13.60
N TYR A 33 6.66 -6.02 -12.95
CA TYR A 33 5.86 -7.07 -12.32
C TYR A 33 4.39 -6.99 -12.75
N PRO A 34 4.01 -7.60 -13.89
CA PRO A 34 2.62 -7.59 -14.39
C PRO A 34 1.58 -8.09 -13.38
N VAL A 35 1.97 -9.00 -12.47
CA VAL A 35 1.09 -9.51 -11.41
C VAL A 35 0.55 -8.42 -10.48
N LEU A 36 1.24 -7.27 -10.39
CA LEU A 36 0.79 -6.14 -9.57
C LEU A 36 -0.35 -5.36 -10.22
N TYR A 37 -0.54 -5.45 -11.53
CA TYR A 37 -1.53 -4.64 -12.25
C TYR A 37 -2.96 -4.98 -11.81
N ASP A 38 -3.21 -6.28 -11.61
CA ASP A 38 -4.54 -6.78 -11.28
C ASP A 38 -4.71 -7.06 -9.78
N ARG A 39 -3.60 -7.22 -9.04
CA ARG A 39 -3.63 -7.73 -7.65
C ARG A 39 -3.16 -6.75 -6.59
N LEU A 40 -2.52 -5.64 -6.97
CA LEU A 40 -2.22 -4.56 -6.03
C LEU A 40 -3.31 -3.49 -6.14
N GLU A 41 -4.17 -3.40 -5.13
CA GLU A 41 -5.16 -2.32 -5.08
C GLU A 41 -4.45 -1.00 -4.72
N ARG A 42 -4.75 0.07 -5.46
CA ARG A 42 -4.16 1.39 -5.24
C ARG A 42 -5.23 2.47 -5.17
N VAL A 43 -5.12 3.36 -4.19
CA VAL A 43 -6.00 4.52 -4.02
C VAL A 43 -5.15 5.77 -3.87
N LEU A 44 -5.41 6.76 -4.74
CA LEU A 44 -4.86 8.09 -4.60
C LEU A 44 -5.78 8.91 -3.68
N CYS A 45 -5.24 9.42 -2.56
CA CYS A 45 -5.97 10.29 -1.63
C CYS A 45 -5.05 11.42 -1.18
N SER A 46 -5.21 12.62 -1.75
CA SER A 46 -4.30 13.74 -1.53
C SER A 46 -4.22 14.27 -0.08
N ARG A 47 -5.15 13.86 0.78
CA ARG A 47 -5.25 14.29 2.18
C ARG A 47 -4.47 13.41 3.17
N VAL A 48 -3.92 12.28 2.73
CA VAL A 48 -3.19 11.37 3.62
C VAL A 48 -1.77 11.88 3.89
N HIS A 49 -1.38 11.93 5.17
CA HIS A 49 -0.03 12.29 5.62
C HIS A 49 0.46 11.40 6.81
N PHE A 50 -0.15 10.22 6.98
CA PHE A 50 0.21 9.22 7.97
C PHE A 50 0.97 8.02 7.37
N LYS A 51 2.13 7.67 7.91
CA LYS A 51 2.89 6.49 7.47
C LYS A 51 2.54 5.30 8.37
N ILE A 52 1.57 4.51 7.91
CA ILE A 52 1.00 3.40 8.67
C ILE A 52 1.05 2.13 7.83
N LEU A 53 1.45 1.00 8.41
CA LEU A 53 1.28 -0.34 7.85
C LEU A 53 0.35 -1.13 8.78
N VAL A 54 -0.72 -1.72 8.26
CA VAL A 54 -1.71 -2.46 9.08
C VAL A 54 -1.72 -3.92 8.65
N PHE A 55 -1.24 -4.85 9.46
CA PHE A 55 -1.19 -6.27 9.15
C PHE A 55 -2.39 -7.01 9.76
N ASP A 56 -3.28 -7.56 8.93
CA ASP A 56 -4.39 -8.44 9.34
C ASP A 56 -5.36 -7.81 10.37
N GLY A 57 -5.31 -6.49 10.57
CA GLY A 57 -6.01 -5.81 11.66
C GLY A 57 -5.54 -6.24 13.06
N LYS A 58 -4.42 -6.97 13.18
CA LYS A 58 -3.84 -7.46 14.43
C LYS A 58 -2.67 -6.62 14.88
N GLU A 59 -1.87 -6.17 13.92
CA GLU A 59 -0.66 -5.41 14.17
C GLU A 59 -0.65 -4.16 13.31
N VAL A 60 -0.08 -3.09 13.86
CA VAL A 60 0.07 -1.83 13.16
C VAL A 60 1.45 -1.25 13.42
N TYR A 61 2.13 -0.88 12.35
CA TYR A 61 3.29 0.00 12.42
C TYR A 61 2.83 1.43 12.16
N ILE A 62 3.21 2.35 13.05
CA ILE A 62 2.98 3.78 12.91
C ILE A 62 4.33 4.47 13.14
N GLY A 63 4.74 5.32 12.21
CA GLY A 63 6.03 6.00 12.36
C GLY A 63 6.32 7.05 11.30
N SER A 64 7.60 7.40 11.19
CA SER A 64 8.10 8.36 10.20
C SER A 64 8.71 7.68 8.96
N ALA A 65 8.85 6.35 8.97
CA ALA A 65 9.50 5.62 7.88
C ALA A 65 8.63 5.61 6.61
N ASN A 66 9.21 6.08 5.51
CA ASN A 66 8.64 5.97 4.17
C ASN A 66 9.06 4.65 3.52
N LEU A 67 8.21 4.06 2.69
CA LEU A 67 8.69 3.06 1.75
C LEU A 67 9.54 3.73 0.68
N THR A 68 10.83 3.38 0.65
CA THR A 68 11.93 4.11 0.00
C THR A 68 11.75 4.35 -1.50
N ASN A 69 11.02 3.45 -2.20
CA ASN A 69 10.69 3.63 -3.62
C ASN A 69 9.39 4.37 -3.89
N CYS A 70 8.61 4.68 -2.85
CA CYS A 70 7.30 5.32 -2.96
C CYS A 70 7.32 6.82 -2.63
N ALA A 71 8.39 7.32 -1.98
CA ALA A 71 8.66 8.69 -1.52
C ALA A 71 7.55 9.39 -0.68
N ASN A 72 6.29 9.32 -1.10
CA ASN A 72 5.08 9.90 -0.49
C ASN A 72 3.89 8.91 -0.46
N ALA A 73 4.12 7.61 -0.55
CA ALA A 73 3.05 6.62 -0.42
C ALA A 73 2.91 6.14 1.01
N GLU A 74 1.66 6.03 1.45
CA GLU A 74 1.25 5.71 2.81
C GLU A 74 0.54 4.38 2.80
N ILE A 75 1.29 3.31 3.06
CA ILE A 75 0.91 1.98 2.62
C ILE A 75 0.12 1.22 3.70
N ILE A 76 -1.20 1.19 3.61
CA ILE A 76 -1.99 0.20 4.38
C ILE A 76 -1.83 -1.20 3.76
N VAL A 77 -0.81 -1.97 4.15
CA VAL A 77 -0.67 -3.40 3.75
C VAL A 77 -1.67 -4.28 4.49
N GLN A 78 -2.96 -4.15 4.18
CA GLN A 78 -3.98 -4.99 4.81
C GLN A 78 -3.92 -6.43 4.29
N THR A 79 -3.22 -7.29 5.01
CA THR A 79 -3.46 -8.74 4.92
C THR A 79 -4.82 -9.08 5.56
N GLN A 80 -5.45 -10.16 5.07
CA GLN A 80 -6.87 -10.56 5.16
C GLN A 80 -7.84 -9.81 6.11
N SER A 81 -8.79 -9.05 5.54
CA SER A 81 -10.19 -8.96 6.03
C SER A 81 -11.08 -8.06 5.14
N HIS A 82 -12.36 -8.39 5.04
CA HIS A 82 -13.41 -7.67 4.29
C HIS A 82 -13.72 -6.23 4.82
N ASN A 83 -12.94 -5.67 5.74
CA ASN A 83 -13.27 -4.43 6.48
C ASN A 83 -12.53 -3.14 6.05
N PHE A 84 -11.89 -3.09 4.88
CA PHE A 84 -11.09 -1.94 4.42
C PHE A 84 -11.80 -0.59 4.50
N TYR A 85 -13.09 -0.55 4.15
CA TYR A 85 -13.89 0.67 4.14
C TYR A 85 -14.09 1.29 5.54
N ARG A 86 -13.97 0.49 6.61
CA ARG A 86 -14.21 0.96 7.98
C ARG A 86 -13.02 1.73 8.55
N ILE A 87 -11.79 1.41 8.11
CA ILE A 87 -10.58 2.18 8.46
C ILE A 87 -10.59 3.53 7.73
N PHE A 88 -11.02 3.56 6.46
CA PHE A 88 -11.10 4.79 5.67
C PHE A 88 -12.08 5.81 6.25
N SER A 89 -13.20 5.36 6.81
CA SER A 89 -14.23 6.23 7.42
C SER A 89 -13.78 6.95 8.70
N ILE A 90 -12.67 6.55 9.31
CA ILE A 90 -12.14 7.22 10.52
C ILE A 90 -11.28 8.44 10.16
N PHE A 91 -10.81 8.53 8.92
CA PHE A 91 -9.87 9.57 8.46
C PHE A 91 -10.44 10.51 7.37
N LEU A 92 -11.71 10.33 6.97
CA LEU A 92 -12.46 11.22 6.06
C LEU A 92 -13.46 12.08 6.84
#